data_AF-A0A963RSX7-F1
#
_entry.id   AF-A0A963RSX7-F1
#
_cell.length_a   1.000
_cell.length_b   1.000
_cell.length_c   1.000
_cell.angle_alpha   90.00
_cell.angle_beta   90.00
_cell.angle_gamma   90.00
#
_symmetry.space_group_name_H-M   'P 1'
#
loop_
_entity.id
_entity.type
_entity.pdbx_description
1 polymer ?
#
loop_
_entity_poly.entity_id
_entity_poly.type
_entity_poly.pdbx_seq_one_letter_code
_entity_poly.pdbx_strand_id
1 'polypeptide(L)' 'QLFTPFFTTKAEGMGLGLSLCRTVVEQHGGALDHAPNTPHGTVFRFTLPVAVPARNIDEIAV' A
#
# COMPACT_ATOMS: atom_id res chain seq x y z
N GLN A 1 -3.52 -12.77 -8.41
CA GLN A 1 -4.96 -13.01 -8.17
C GLN A 1 -5.50 -12.32 -6.92
N LEU A 2 -4.78 -12.30 -5.77
CA LEU A 2 -5.30 -11.68 -4.52
C LEU A 2 -5.70 -10.19 -4.62
N PHE A 3 -4.99 -9.40 -5.44
CA PHE A 3 -5.30 -7.99 -5.69
C PHE A 3 -6.20 -7.76 -6.91
N THR A 4 -6.68 -8.83 -7.54
CA THR A 4 -7.61 -8.72 -8.68
C THR A 4 -8.98 -8.30 -8.16
N PRO A 5 -9.65 -7.29 -8.76
CA PRO A 5 -11.00 -6.93 -8.39
C PRO A 5 -11.95 -8.13 -8.41
N PHE A 6 -12.91 -8.15 -7.50
CA PHE A 6 -13.93 -9.20 -7.35
C PHE A 6 -13.41 -10.57 -6.87
N PHE A 7 -12.14 -10.68 -6.48
CA PHE A 7 -11.65 -11.88 -5.83
C PHE A 7 -12.02 -11.89 -4.33
N THR A 8 -12.71 -12.93 -3.88
CA THR A 8 -13.09 -13.13 -2.48
C THR A 8 -13.18 -14.61 -2.14
N THR A 9 -12.96 -14.96 -0.87
CA THR A 9 -13.28 -16.29 -0.31
C THR A 9 -14.53 -16.26 0.57
N LYS A 10 -15.10 -15.08 0.83
CA LYS A 10 -16.32 -14.89 1.62
C LYS A 10 -17.55 -15.00 0.71
N ALA A 11 -18.56 -15.76 1.14
CA ALA A 11 -19.79 -16.01 0.39
C ALA A 11 -20.52 -14.73 -0.06
N GLU A 12 -20.54 -13.70 0.78
CA GLU A 12 -21.18 -12.40 0.49
C GLU A 12 -20.16 -11.26 0.32
N GLY A 13 -18.88 -11.58 0.16
CA GLY A 13 -17.83 -10.57 -0.02
C GLY A 13 -17.76 -10.08 -1.46
N MET A 14 -17.73 -8.76 -1.68
CA MET A 14 -17.56 -8.21 -3.04
C MET A 14 -16.12 -8.33 -3.58
N GLY A 15 -15.10 -8.56 -2.74
CA GLY A 15 -13.72 -8.73 -3.19
C GLY A 15 -13.03 -7.48 -3.74
N LEU A 16 -13.42 -6.28 -3.29
CA LEU A 16 -12.89 -5.00 -3.80
C LEU A 16 -11.85 -4.33 -2.89
N GLY A 17 -11.73 -4.75 -1.63
CA GLY A 17 -10.90 -4.06 -0.64
C GLY A 17 -9.42 -4.02 -1.01
N LEU A 18 -8.82 -5.19 -1.28
CA LEU A 18 -7.38 -5.29 -1.57
C LEU A 18 -7.01 -4.67 -2.92
N SER A 19 -7.87 -4.75 -3.94
CA SER A 19 -7.64 -4.05 -5.21
C SER A 19 -7.60 -2.54 -4.99
N LEU A 20 -8.51 -1.98 -4.18
CA LEU A 20 -8.52 -0.55 -3.87
C LEU A 20 -7.29 -0.13 -3.06
N CYS A 21 -6.89 -0.92 -2.04
CA CYS A 21 -5.68 -0.64 -1.27
C CYS A 21 -4.44 -0.58 -2.17
N ARG A 22 -4.29 -1.52 -3.11
CA ARG A 22 -3.17 -1.50 -4.07
C ARG A 22 -3.22 -0.23 -4.93
N THR A 23 -4.39 0.11 -5.49
CA THR A 23 -4.55 1.32 -6.30
C THR A 23 -4.18 2.59 -5.53
N VAL A 24 -4.66 2.75 -4.30
CA VAL A 24 -4.35 3.92 -3.48
C VAL A 24 -2.85 4.00 -3.18
N VAL A 25 -2.23 2.89 -2.77
CA VAL A 25 -0.79 2.85 -2.46
C VAL A 25 0.05 3.18 -3.70
N GLU A 26 -0.25 2.56 -4.85
CA GLU A 26 0.47 2.79 -6.11
C GLU A 26 0.29 4.23 -6.61
N GLN A 27 -0.90 4.83 -6.46
CA GLN A 27 -1.14 6.24 -6.79
C GLN A 27 -0.29 7.21 -5.96
N HIS A 28 0.12 6.81 -4.74
CA HIS A 28 1.01 7.59 -3.89
C HIS A 28 2.49 7.24 -4.10
N GLY A 29 2.83 6.51 -5.17
CA GLY A 29 4.21 6.11 -5.48
C GLY A 29 4.74 5.00 -4.56
N GLY A 30 3.84 4.30 -3.87
CA GLY A 30 4.15 3.17 -3.02
C GLY A 30 4.05 1.82 -3.72
N ALA A 31 4.28 0.76 -2.96
CA ALA A 31 4.00 -0.62 -3.37
C ALA A 31 3.29 -1.37 -2.24
N LEU A 32 2.42 -2.33 -2.57
CA LEU A 32 1.70 -3.19 -1.62
C LEU A 32 1.97 -4.66 -1.93
N ASP A 33 2.49 -5.37 -0.92
CA ASP A 33 2.83 -6.79 -0.96
C ASP A 33 2.30 -7.56 0.25
N HIS A 34 2.37 -8.89 0.17
CA HIS A 34 1.98 -9.79 1.24
C HIS A 34 2.93 -10.97 1.35
N ALA A 35 3.01 -11.55 2.54
CA ALA A 35 3.77 -12.78 2.79
C ALA A 35 3.03 -13.64 3.83
N PRO A 36 3.20 -14.98 3.80
CA PRO A 36 2.75 -15.84 4.88
C PRO A 36 3.37 -15.42 6.22
N ASN A 37 2.57 -15.42 7.29
CA ASN A 37 3.07 -15.23 8.65
C ASN A 37 3.30 -16.59 9.31
N THR A 38 4.35 -16.69 10.13
CA THR A 38 4.64 -17.89 10.92
C THR A 38 4.21 -17.64 12.37
N PRO A 39 3.48 -18.58 13.01
CA PRO A 39 3.06 -19.90 12.50
C PRO A 39 1.85 -19.86 11.57
N HIS A 40 1.00 -18.82 11.66
CA HIS A 40 -0.23 -18.72 10.89
C HIS A 40 -0.55 -17.28 10.48
N GLY A 41 -1.35 -17.13 9.42
CA GLY A 41 -1.87 -15.86 8.94
C GLY A 41 -1.07 -15.28 7.77
N THR A 42 -1.31 -14.00 7.49
CA THR A 42 -0.70 -13.26 6.38
C THR A 42 -0.27 -11.89 6.87
N VAL A 43 0.94 -11.47 6.53
CA VAL A 43 1.43 -10.09 6.73
C VAL A 43 1.23 -9.32 5.43
N PHE A 44 0.53 -8.20 5.49
CA PHE A 44 0.51 -7.20 4.43
C PHE A 44 1.49 -6.08 4.76
N ARG A 45 2.25 -5.61 3.76
CA ARG A 45 3.21 -4.52 3.90
C ARG A 45 3.06 -3.56 2.74
N PHE A 46 3.13 -2.27 3.03
CA PHE A 46 3.20 -1.26 1.98
C PHE A 46 4.33 -0.26 2.25
N THR A 47 4.75 0.41 1.19
CA THR A 47 5.73 1.50 1.25
C THR A 47 5.08 2.78 0.74
N LEU A 48 5.61 3.92 1.19
CA LEU A 48 5.32 5.24 0.63
C LEU A 48 6.63 6.04 0.57
N PRO A 49 6.81 6.91 -0.42
CA PRO A 49 7.90 7.89 -0.41
C PRO A 49 7.83 8.74 0.85
N VAL A 50 8.97 8.92 1.54
CA VAL A 50 9.07 9.87 2.65
C VAL A 50 9.02 11.28 2.08
N ALA A 51 8.27 12.18 2.72
CA ALA A 51 8.26 13.58 2.34
C ALA A 51 9.70 14.13 2.44
N VAL A 52 10.25 14.62 1.32
CA VAL A 52 11.47 15.41 1.35
C VAL A 52 11.06 16.76 1.96
N PRO A 53 11.58 17.15 3.13
CA PRO A 53 11.31 18.48 3.64
C PRO A 53 11.75 19.49 2.58
N ALA A 54 10.86 20.41 2.22
CA ALA A 54 11.22 21.49 1.33
C ALA A 54 12.45 22.18 1.93
N ARG A 55 13.57 22.23 1.20
CA ARG A 55 14.71 23.02 1.66
C ARG A 55 14.21 24.46 1.77
N ASN A 56 14.23 25.01 2.98
CA ASN A 56 13.83 26.38 3.14
C ASN A 56 14.88 27.25 2.43
N ILE A 57 14.42 28.08 1.50
CA ILE A 57 15.27 28.90 0.63
C ILE A 57 15.99 29.99 1.44
N ASP A 58 15.55 30.23 2.68
CA ASP A 58 16.09 31.20 3.60
C ASP A 58 17.48 30.81 4.17
N GLU A 59 17.91 29.55 4.04
CA GLU A 59 19.21 29.07 4.56
C GLU A 59 20.39 29.30 3.60
N ILE A 60 20.11 29.75 2.36
CA ILE A 60 21.13 29.97 1.31
C ILE A 60 21.68 31.42 1.34
N ALA A 61 21.09 32.30 2.15
CA ALA A 61 21.52 33.70 2.28
C ALA A 61 22.17 33.98 3.64
N VAL A 62 23.39 33.47 3.86
CA VAL A 62 24.33 33.97 4.89
C VAL A 62 25.72 34.08 4.28
#